data_AF-A0A1X7IMZ1-F1
#
_entry.id   AF-A0A1X7IMZ1-F1
#
_cell.length_a   1.000
_cell.length_b   1.000
_cell.length_c   1.000
_cell.angle_alpha   90.00
_cell.angle_beta   90.00
_cell.angle_gamma   90.00
#
_symmetry.space_group_name_H-M   'P 1'
#
loop_
_entity.id
_entity.type
_entity.pdbx_description
1 polymer ?
#
loop_
_entity_poly.entity_id
_entity_poly.type
_entity_poly.pdbx_seq_one_letter_code
_entity_poly.pdbx_strand_id
1 'polypeptide(L)'
;MRKKPNPSLSLSTDAIQSILKEFYNFKKIEEEEKTKRTQIIKEAEACIERIRSQKEIFLEYLEHEYKERASTYQKLFSGIDAAIEKGDTAMVNSLMQGVISQIQTSPFRGIQDFREKLMDKNFVDEL
;
A
#
# COMPACT_ATOMS: atom_id res chain seq x y z
N MET A 1 43.23 42.29 -47.42
CA MET A 1 43.04 40.92 -47.95
C MET A 1 42.68 39.99 -46.79
N ARG A 2 41.42 39.54 -46.68
CA ARG A 2 41.03 38.54 -45.66
C ARG A 2 41.58 37.18 -46.10
N LYS A 3 42.52 36.59 -45.35
CA LYS A 3 42.98 35.21 -45.56
C LYS A 3 41.76 34.29 -45.46
N LYS A 4 41.42 33.61 -46.56
CA LYS A 4 40.38 32.57 -46.54
C LYS A 4 40.84 31.46 -45.59
N PRO A 5 39.95 30.95 -44.72
CA PRO A 5 40.31 29.90 -43.78
C PRO A 5 40.78 28.65 -44.52
N ASN A 6 41.87 28.06 -44.04
CA ASN A 6 42.48 26.87 -44.65
C ASN A 6 41.55 25.66 -44.41
N PRO A 7 41.00 25.02 -45.46
CA PRO A 7 39.92 24.03 -45.33
C PRO A 7 40.30 22.77 -44.56
N SER A 8 41.59 22.43 -44.47
CA SER A 8 42.07 21.30 -43.66
C SER A 8 42.08 21.58 -42.15
N LEU A 9 42.27 22.84 -41.76
CA LEU A 9 42.29 23.24 -40.35
C LEU A 9 40.87 23.31 -39.79
N SER A 10 39.90 23.77 -40.58
CA SER A 10 38.48 23.77 -40.18
C SER A 10 37.92 22.36 -40.01
N LEU A 11 38.27 21.42 -40.91
CA LEU A 11 37.83 20.03 -40.78
C LEU A 11 38.31 19.38 -39.48
N SER A 12 39.55 19.67 -39.06
CA SER A 12 40.14 19.11 -37.84
C SER A 12 39.52 19.72 -36.58
N THR A 13 39.24 21.02 -36.58
CA THR A 13 38.56 21.68 -35.45
C THR A 13 37.12 21.22 -35.31
N ASP A 14 36.41 21.03 -36.43
CA ASP A 14 35.03 20.56 -36.44
C ASP A 14 34.91 19.12 -35.92
N ALA A 15 35.88 18.25 -36.27
CA ALA A 15 35.95 16.89 -35.76
C ALA A 15 36.17 16.85 -34.24
N ILE A 16 37.11 17.65 -33.71
CA ILE A 16 37.37 17.74 -32.27
C ILE A 16 36.14 18.28 -31.54
N GLN A 17 35.49 19.30 -32.08
CA GLN A 17 34.30 19.91 -31.49
C GLN A 17 33.11 18.93 -31.48
N SER A 18 32.97 18.12 -32.53
CA SER A 18 31.97 17.05 -32.61
C SER A 18 32.22 15.98 -31.53
N ILE A 19 33.46 15.49 -31.39
CA ILE A 19 33.81 14.49 -30.36
C ILE A 19 33.54 15.03 -28.95
N LEU A 20 33.93 16.28 -28.68
CA LEU A 20 33.68 16.91 -27.37
C LEU A 20 32.18 17.07 -27.10
N LYS A 21 31.39 17.44 -28.11
CA LYS A 21 29.94 17.54 -28.01
C LYS A 21 29.31 16.17 -27.71
N GLU A 22 29.71 15.12 -28.43
CA GLU A 22 29.17 13.78 -28.20
C GLU A 22 29.59 13.20 -26.85
N PHE A 23 30.82 13.49 -26.39
CA PHE A 23 31.24 13.12 -25.03
C PHE A 23 30.41 13.84 -23.96
N TYR A 24 30.14 15.13 -24.14
CA TYR A 24 29.29 15.89 -23.22
C TYR A 24 27.85 15.37 -23.23
N ASN A 25 27.30 15.08 -24.40
CA ASN A 25 25.98 14.47 -24.54
C ASN A 25 25.92 13.11 -23.84
N PHE A 26 26.94 12.27 -24.03
CA PHE A 26 27.04 10.98 -23.37
C PHE A 26 27.05 11.14 -21.84
N LYS A 27 27.88 12.03 -21.30
CA LYS A 27 27.93 12.29 -19.86
C LYS A 27 26.62 12.84 -19.31
N LYS A 28 25.96 13.73 -20.05
CA LYS A 28 24.65 14.25 -19.68
C LYS A 28 23.60 13.13 -19.61
N ILE A 29 23.53 12.28 -20.63
CA ILE A 29 22.59 11.15 -20.68
C ILE A 29 22.90 10.15 -19.55
N GLU A 30 24.18 9.89 -19.28
CA GLU A 30 24.60 8.99 -18.20
C GLU A 30 24.05 9.45 -16.84
N GLU A 31 24.18 10.74 -16.51
CA GLU A 31 23.69 11.31 -15.25
C GLU A 31 22.14 11.39 -15.20
N GLU A 32 21.49 11.70 -16.32
CA GLU A 32 20.02 11.68 -16.42
C GLU A 32 19.46 10.27 -16.18
N GLU A 33 20.06 9.24 -16.79
CA GLU A 33 19.63 7.86 -16.61
C GLU A 33 19.93 7.32 -15.20
N LYS A 34 21.06 7.72 -14.59
CA LYS A 34 21.32 7.45 -13.17
C LYS A 34 20.23 8.05 -12.28
N THR A 35 19.89 9.32 -12.51
CA THR A 35 18.85 10.02 -11.74
C THR A 35 17.49 9.32 -11.87
N LYS A 36 17.09 8.96 -13.10
CA LYS A 36 15.83 8.24 -13.35
C LYS A 36 15.80 6.88 -12.64
N ARG A 37 16.91 6.11 -12.68
CA ARG A 37 17.00 4.83 -11.97
C ARG A 37 16.89 5.00 -10.46
N THR A 38 17.59 5.98 -9.90
CA THR A 38 17.49 6.30 -8.47
C THR A 38 16.08 6.70 -8.09
N GLN A 39 15.40 7.50 -8.90
CA GLN A 39 14.00 7.88 -8.67
C GLN A 39 13.08 6.65 -8.66
N ILE A 40 13.18 5.77 -9.66
CA ILE A 40 12.39 4.54 -9.74
C ILE A 40 12.61 3.66 -8.50
N ILE A 41 13.87 3.52 -8.06
CA ILE A 41 14.20 2.74 -6.86
C ILE A 41 13.53 3.37 -5.62
N LYS A 42 13.62 4.69 -5.47
CA LYS A 42 13.02 5.40 -4.33
C LYS A 42 11.50 5.31 -4.32
N GLU A 43 10.86 5.42 -5.48
CA GLU A 43 9.42 5.23 -5.63
C GLU A 43 8.99 3.80 -5.32
N ALA A 44 9.78 2.80 -5.76
CA ALA A 44 9.54 1.40 -5.45
C ALA A 44 9.68 1.12 -3.95
N GLU A 45 10.73 1.64 -3.29
CA GLU A 45 10.93 1.55 -1.85
C GLU A 45 9.73 2.14 -1.08
N ALA A 46 9.32 3.37 -1.43
CA ALA A 46 8.16 4.01 -0.81
C ALA A 46 6.86 3.21 -1.01
N CYS A 47 6.66 2.63 -2.21
CA CYS A 47 5.51 1.79 -2.49
C CYS A 47 5.53 0.49 -1.66
N ILE A 48 6.69 -0.14 -1.52
CA ILE A 48 6.87 -1.35 -0.69
C ILE A 48 6.57 -1.05 0.77
N GLU A 49 7.10 0.05 1.32
CA GLU A 49 6.82 0.44 2.71
C GLU A 49 5.34 0.73 2.92
N ARG A 50 4.69 1.42 1.99
CA ARG A 50 3.23 1.63 2.03
C ARG A 50 2.46 0.31 2.06
N ILE A 51 2.86 -0.67 1.25
CA ILE A 51 2.23 -2.02 1.25
C ILE A 51 2.47 -2.72 2.58
N ARG A 52 3.66 -2.59 3.18
CA ARG A 52 4.00 -3.17 4.49
C ARG A 52 3.13 -2.59 5.59
N SER A 53 3.02 -1.26 5.67
CA SER A 53 2.16 -0.60 6.66
C SER A 53 0.68 -0.99 6.47
N GLN A 54 0.18 -1.00 5.23
CA GLN A 54 -1.20 -1.43 4.94
C GLN A 54 -1.45 -2.88 5.37
N LYS A 55 -0.47 -3.77 5.19
CA LYS A 55 -0.53 -5.16 5.65
C LYS A 55 -0.63 -5.25 7.17
N GLU A 56 0.19 -4.50 7.90
CA GLU A 56 0.21 -4.53 9.36
C GLU A 56 -1.13 -4.10 9.94
N ILE A 57 -1.66 -2.96 9.48
CA ILE A 57 -2.97 -2.45 9.91
C ILE A 57 -4.07 -3.46 9.56
N PHE A 58 -4.00 -4.10 8.39
CA PHE A 58 -4.96 -5.13 7.99
C PHE A 58 -4.91 -6.36 8.90
N LEU A 59 -3.73 -6.83 9.28
CA LEU A 59 -3.56 -7.96 10.18
C LEU A 59 -4.07 -7.64 11.59
N GLU A 60 -3.80 -6.43 12.09
CA GLU A 60 -4.31 -5.97 13.38
C GLU A 60 -5.85 -5.87 13.39
N TYR A 61 -6.43 -5.32 12.33
CA TYR A 61 -7.88 -5.30 12.14
C TYR A 61 -8.47 -6.71 12.18
N LEU A 62 -7.87 -7.67 11.46
CA LEU A 62 -8.34 -9.05 11.47
C LEU A 62 -8.27 -9.65 12.88
N GLU A 63 -7.16 -9.47 13.59
CA GLU A 63 -7.01 -9.98 14.96
C GLU A 63 -8.09 -9.42 15.89
N HIS A 64 -8.33 -8.10 15.82
CA HIS A 64 -9.38 -7.44 16.61
C HIS A 64 -10.77 -7.99 16.30
N GLU A 65 -11.16 -8.03 15.03
CA GLU A 65 -12.48 -8.53 14.59
C GLU A 65 -12.72 -9.98 15.02
N TYR A 66 -11.75 -10.87 14.81
CA TYR A 66 -11.90 -12.26 15.21
C TYR A 66 -11.99 -12.42 16.73
N LYS A 67 -11.23 -11.63 17.50
CA LYS A 67 -11.28 -11.63 18.96
C LYS A 67 -12.62 -11.11 19.49
N GLU A 68 -13.15 -10.04 18.90
CA GLU A 68 -14.46 -9.51 19.25
C GLU A 68 -15.58 -10.52 18.97
N ARG A 69 -15.52 -11.18 17.80
CA ARG A 69 -16.48 -12.24 17.46
C ARG A 69 -16.38 -13.43 18.42
N ALA A 70 -15.17 -13.85 18.79
CA ALA A 70 -14.98 -14.92 19.77
C ALA A 70 -15.60 -14.56 21.13
N SER A 71 -15.37 -13.34 21.63
CA SER A 71 -15.99 -12.84 22.86
C SER A 71 -17.52 -12.79 22.77
N THR A 72 -18.05 -12.39 21.61
CA THR A 72 -19.50 -12.32 21.37
C THR A 72 -20.13 -13.71 21.41
N TYR A 73 -19.52 -14.71 20.75
CA TYR A 73 -20.00 -16.09 20.83
C TYR A 73 -19.95 -16.64 22.25
N GLN A 74 -18.88 -16.40 23.01
CA GLN A 74 -18.80 -16.81 24.41
C GLN A 74 -19.95 -16.23 25.23
N LYS A 75 -20.25 -14.93 25.09
CA LYS A 75 -21.38 -14.29 25.78
C LYS A 75 -22.73 -14.89 25.40
N LEU A 76 -22.94 -15.17 24.11
CA LEU A 76 -24.18 -15.80 23.63
C LEU A 76 -24.36 -17.20 24.21
N PHE A 77 -23.32 -18.03 24.19
CA PHE A 77 -23.36 -19.38 24.75
C PHE A 77 -23.52 -19.37 26.27
N SER A 78 -22.79 -18.53 27.00
CA SER A 78 -22.99 -18.39 28.45
C SER A 78 -24.40 -17.89 28.79
N GLY A 79 -24.99 -17.03 27.96
CA GLY A 79 -26.39 -16.63 28.11
C GLY A 79 -27.37 -17.78 27.87
N ILE A 80 -27.09 -18.64 26.90
CA ILE A 80 -27.90 -19.84 26.61
C ILE A 80 -27.86 -20.78 27.81
N ASP A 81 -26.66 -21.06 28.35
CA ASP A 81 -26.48 -21.90 29.53
C ASP A 81 -27.29 -21.36 30.71
N ALA A 82 -27.19 -20.05 30.99
CA ALA A 82 -27.94 -19.40 32.06
C ALA A 82 -29.46 -19.40 31.85
N ALA A 83 -29.93 -19.32 30.60
CA ALA A 83 -31.35 -19.38 30.27
C ALA A 83 -31.91 -20.81 30.41
N ILE A 84 -31.11 -21.82 30.05
CA ILE A 84 -31.43 -23.24 30.27
C ILE A 84 -31.58 -23.53 31.76
N GLU A 85 -30.63 -23.08 32.60
CA GLU A 85 -30.68 -23.26 34.06
C GLU A 85 -31.95 -22.65 34.68
N LYS A 86 -32.46 -21.55 34.10
CA LYS A 86 -33.67 -20.86 34.56
C LYS A 86 -34.96 -21.42 33.96
N GLY A 87 -34.88 -22.37 33.02
CA GLY A 87 -36.03 -22.87 32.27
C GLY A 87 -36.67 -21.85 31.33
N ASP A 88 -35.95 -20.78 30.98
CA ASP A 88 -36.46 -19.69 30.13
C ASP A 88 -36.26 -20.02 28.64
N THR A 89 -37.21 -20.79 28.11
CA THR A 89 -37.20 -21.26 26.72
C THR A 89 -37.32 -20.13 25.69
N ALA A 90 -37.94 -19.01 26.06
CA ALA A 90 -38.03 -17.83 25.20
C ALA A 90 -36.65 -17.16 25.05
N MET A 91 -35.92 -17.02 26.15
CA MET A 91 -34.57 -16.45 26.14
C MET A 91 -33.57 -17.35 25.41
N VAL A 92 -33.65 -18.67 25.59
CA VAL A 92 -32.83 -19.64 24.81
C VAL A 92 -33.03 -19.46 23.31
N ASN A 93 -34.29 -19.39 22.85
CA ASN A 93 -34.60 -19.19 21.44
C ASN A 93 -34.07 -17.84 20.92
N SER A 94 -34.22 -16.76 21.70
CA SER A 94 -33.73 -15.44 21.32
C SER A 94 -32.20 -15.42 21.15
N LEU A 95 -31.47 -16.00 22.10
CA LEU A 95 -30.01 -16.06 22.04
C LEU A 95 -29.52 -16.96 20.90
N MET A 96 -30.21 -18.06 20.61
CA MET A 96 -29.89 -18.94 19.48
C MET A 96 -30.06 -18.22 18.14
N GLN A 97 -31.11 -17.40 18.00
CA GLN A 97 -31.26 -16.53 16.82
C GLN A 97 -30.10 -15.52 16.71
N GLY A 98 -29.62 -15.01 17.85
CA GLY A 98 -28.40 -14.18 17.92
C GLY A 98 -27.16 -14.91 17.36
N VAL A 99 -26.97 -16.18 17.73
CA VAL A 99 -25.88 -17.02 17.18
C VAL A 99 -26.01 -17.18 15.67
N ILE A 100 -27.21 -17.49 15.16
CA ILE A 100 -27.47 -17.65 13.72
C ILE A 100 -27.18 -16.34 12.97
N SER A 101 -27.62 -15.19 13.51
CA SER A 101 -27.36 -13.88 12.91
C SER A 101 -25.86 -13.56 12.83
N GLN A 102 -25.10 -13.91 13.88
CA GLN A 102 -23.64 -13.75 13.87
C GLN A 102 -22.96 -14.62 12.82
N ILE A 103 -23.39 -15.87 12.63
CA ILE A 103 -22.87 -16.78 11.60
C ILE A 103 -23.17 -16.27 10.19
N GLN A 104 -24.37 -15.71 9.97
CA GLN A 104 -24.78 -15.17 8.67
C GLN A 104 -24.03 -13.88 8.29
N THR A 105 -23.44 -13.18 9.27
CA THR A 105 -22.69 -11.96 9.00
C THR A 105 -21.25 -12.27 8.57
N SER A 106 -20.84 -11.75 7.42
CA SER A 106 -19.46 -11.88 6.94
C SER A 106 -18.49 -11.12 7.85
N PRO A 107 -17.36 -11.74 8.29
CA PRO A 107 -16.31 -11.05 9.06
C PRO A 107 -15.66 -9.91 8.24
N PHE A 108 -15.86 -9.91 6.93
CA PHE A 108 -15.26 -8.95 6.01
C PHE A 108 -16.21 -7.82 5.63
N ARG A 109 -17.39 -7.72 6.25
CA ARG A 109 -18.31 -6.63 5.98
C ARG A 109 -17.71 -5.28 6.42
N GLY A 110 -17.00 -5.23 7.55
CA GLY A 110 -16.25 -4.04 7.98
C GLY A 110 -14.96 -3.77 7.19
N ILE A 111 -14.46 -4.75 6.41
CA ILE A 111 -13.28 -4.55 5.55
C ILE A 111 -13.58 -3.56 4.42
N GLN A 112 -14.82 -3.43 3.98
CA GLN A 112 -15.17 -2.47 2.93
C GLN A 112 -14.96 -1.03 3.41
N ASP A 113 -15.46 -0.71 4.60
CA ASP A 113 -15.25 0.60 5.25
C ASP A 113 -13.77 0.81 5.60
N PHE A 114 -13.08 -0.24 6.05
CA PHE A 114 -11.64 -0.21 6.31
C PHE A 114 -10.81 0.02 5.05
N ARG A 115 -11.19 -0.59 3.92
CA ARG A 115 -10.56 -0.38 2.61
C ARG A 115 -10.70 1.07 2.16
N GLU A 116 -11.87 1.67 2.32
CA GLU A 116 -12.07 3.08 1.99
C GLU A 116 -11.14 3.98 2.81
N LYS A 117 -10.99 3.71 4.11
CA LYS A 117 -10.04 4.43 4.98
C LYS A 117 -8.58 4.21 4.61
N LEU A 118 -8.18 2.99 4.22
CA LEU A 118 -6.82 2.67 3.77
C LEU A 118 -6.46 3.22 2.37
N MET A 119 -7.46 3.42 1.52
CA MET A 119 -7.28 3.98 0.18
C MET A 119 -7.28 5.51 0.17
N ASP A 120 -7.67 6.15 1.28
CA ASP A 120 -7.47 7.58 1.45
C ASP A 120 -5.97 7.88 1.55
N LYS A 121 -5.47 8.76 0.67
CA LYS A 121 -4.04 9.05 0.53
C LYS A 121 -3.41 9.66 1.79
N ASN A 122 -4.24 10.11 2.73
CA ASN A 122 -3.83 10.80 3.95
C ASN A 122 -3.74 9.88 5.19
N PHE A 123 -4.10 8.58 5.11
CA PHE A 123 -4.13 7.73 6.31
C PHE A 123 -2.76 7.52 6.97
N VAL A 124 -1.66 7.69 6.22
CA VAL A 124 -0.29 7.50 6.72
C VAL A 124 0.25 8.76 7.42
N ASP A 125 -0.39 9.92 7.24
CA ASP A 125 0.11 11.21 7.75
C ASP A 125 -0.39 11.55 9.17
N GLU A 126 -1.24 10.72 9.79
CA GLU A 126 -1.88 11.01 11.09
C GLU A 126 -1.51 10.05 12.24
N LEU A 127 -0.45 9.24 12.12
CA LEU A 127 0.09 8.41 13.21
C LEU A 127 1.42 8.94 13.77
#